data_AF-A0A970NQL0-F1
#
_entry.id   AF-A0A970NQL0-F1
#
_cell.length_a   1.000
_cell.length_b   1.000
_cell.length_c   1.000
_cell.angle_alpha   90.00
_cell.angle_beta   90.00
_cell.angle_gamma   90.00
#
_symmetry.space_group_name_H-M   'P 1'
#
loop_
_entity.id
_entity.type
_entity.pdbx_description
1 polymer ?
#
loop_
_entity_poly.entity_id
_entity_poly.type
_entity_poly.pdbx_seq_one_letter_code
_entity_poly.pdbx_strand_id
1 'polypeptide(L)'
;MQLKELFSTIDPNKFTSKFSAEERCLEFLANEKWDKGFVCKKCGHTNYCKGKTHFSRRCTRCKSDESATAHTPFHGCKIPITIAFQMAYQICIQPDISSYRLAEEHDIRQMTCWKLKKKISECLTQNPD
;
A
#
# COMPACT_ATOMS: atom_id res chain seq x y z
N MET A 1 -4.84 9.18 -1.11
CA MET A 1 -4.63 8.02 -2.00
C MET A 1 -5.97 7.34 -2.11
N GLN A 2 -6.57 7.28 -3.30
CA GLN A 2 -7.90 6.71 -3.49
C GLN A 2 -7.79 5.19 -3.65
N LEU A 3 -7.48 4.49 -2.54
CA LEU A 3 -7.30 3.03 -2.55
C LEU A 3 -8.52 2.30 -3.14
N LYS A 4 -9.72 2.81 -2.88
CA LYS A 4 -10.99 2.24 -3.36
C LYS A 4 -11.06 2.27 -4.89
N GLU A 5 -10.89 3.42 -5.51
CA GLU A 5 -10.94 3.57 -6.97
C GLU A 5 -9.81 2.81 -7.67
N LEU A 6 -8.63 2.79 -7.05
CA LEU A 6 -7.47 2.07 -7.53
C LEU A 6 -7.71 0.57 -7.63
N PHE A 7 -8.32 -0.02 -6.59
CA PHE A 7 -8.63 -1.45 -6.57
C PHE A 7 -9.91 -1.80 -7.33
N SER A 8 -10.90 -0.91 -7.39
CA SER A 8 -12.15 -1.13 -8.14
C SER A 8 -11.95 -1.24 -9.65
N THR A 9 -10.87 -0.66 -10.19
CA THR A 9 -10.56 -0.68 -11.63
C THR A 9 -9.80 -1.95 -12.05
N ILE A 10 -9.31 -2.74 -11.10
CA ILE A 10 -8.46 -3.90 -11.37
C ILE A 10 -9.31 -5.16 -11.36
N ASP A 11 -9.31 -5.85 -12.51
CA ASP A 11 -9.97 -7.15 -12.64
C ASP A 11 -9.32 -8.20 -11.72
N PRO A 12 -10.09 -9.01 -10.97
CA PRO A 12 -9.55 -9.99 -10.02
C PRO A 12 -8.63 -11.01 -10.70
N ASN A 13 -8.89 -11.36 -11.96
CA ASN A 13 -8.05 -12.32 -12.69
C ASN A 13 -6.72 -11.68 -13.12
N LYS A 14 -6.74 -10.37 -13.44
CA LYS A 14 -5.52 -9.60 -13.75
C LYS A 14 -4.75 -9.19 -12.51
N PHE A 15 -5.39 -9.15 -11.34
CA PHE A 15 -4.77 -8.80 -10.07
C PHE A 15 -3.61 -9.74 -9.75
N THR A 16 -3.86 -11.05 -9.76
CA THR A 16 -2.85 -12.07 -9.42
C THR A 16 -1.67 -12.02 -10.39
N SER A 17 -1.90 -11.80 -11.69
CA SER A 17 -0.82 -11.68 -12.67
C SER A 17 -0.04 -10.36 -12.53
N LYS A 18 -0.71 -9.23 -12.28
CA LYS A 18 -0.07 -7.92 -12.12
C LYS A 18 0.74 -7.82 -10.82
N PHE A 19 0.22 -8.37 -9.74
CA PHE A 19 0.79 -8.31 -8.39
C PHE A 19 1.46 -9.63 -7.98
N SER A 20 1.93 -10.40 -8.96
CA SER A 20 2.69 -11.63 -8.75
C SER A 20 4.08 -11.38 -8.16
N ALA A 21 4.65 -10.19 -8.39
CA ALA A 21 5.97 -9.79 -7.91
C ALA A 21 5.88 -8.60 -6.95
N GLU A 22 6.64 -8.66 -5.86
CA GLU A 22 6.72 -7.58 -4.87
C GLU A 22 7.15 -6.25 -5.49
N GLU A 23 8.07 -6.30 -6.45
CA GLU A 23 8.53 -5.14 -7.20
C GLU A 23 7.39 -4.43 -7.94
N ARG A 24 6.45 -5.18 -8.54
CA ARG A 24 5.30 -4.60 -9.24
C ARG A 24 4.31 -3.95 -8.27
N CYS A 25 4.11 -4.53 -7.10
CA CYS A 25 3.30 -3.91 -6.05
C CYS A 25 3.93 -2.58 -5.59
N LEU A 26 5.24 -2.57 -5.37
CA LEU A 26 5.98 -1.38 -4.95
C LEU A 26 6.01 -0.30 -6.04
N GLU A 27 6.22 -0.68 -7.30
CA GLU A 27 6.16 0.23 -8.45
C GLU A 27 4.78 0.88 -8.56
N PHE A 28 3.72 0.09 -8.44
CA PHE A 28 2.36 0.58 -8.50
C PHE A 28 2.04 1.54 -7.35
N LEU A 29 2.43 1.19 -6.13
CA LEU A 29 2.34 2.09 -4.97
C LEU A 29 3.09 3.40 -5.21
N ALA A 30 4.32 3.31 -5.74
CA ALA A 30 5.16 4.46 -5.99
C ALA A 30 4.53 5.40 -7.03
N ASN A 31 4.07 4.84 -8.15
CA ASN A 31 3.43 5.62 -9.21
C ASN A 31 2.19 6.34 -8.69
N GLU A 32 1.30 5.64 -7.98
CA GLU A 32 0.10 6.25 -7.41
C GLU A 32 0.43 7.31 -6.35
N LYS A 33 1.36 7.00 -5.44
CA LYS A 33 1.73 7.90 -4.34
C LYS A 33 2.33 9.20 -4.83
N TRP A 34 3.13 9.14 -5.89
CA TRP A 34 3.84 10.29 -6.45
C TRP A 34 3.33 10.70 -7.82
N ASP A 35 2.10 10.31 -8.17
CA ASP A 35 1.40 10.73 -9.38
C ASP A 35 1.33 12.28 -9.45
N LYS A 36 1.00 12.90 -8.32
CA LYS A 36 0.96 14.36 -8.14
C LYS A 36 2.34 15.01 -7.91
N GLY A 37 3.42 14.24 -8.03
CA GLY A 37 4.78 14.68 -7.78
C GLY A 37 5.33 14.27 -6.41
N PHE A 38 6.66 14.16 -6.31
CA PHE A 38 7.35 13.93 -5.04
C PHE A 38 7.45 15.24 -4.26
N VAL A 39 7.02 15.24 -3.01
CA VAL A 39 7.25 16.35 -2.08
C VAL A 39 7.73 15.75 -0.76
N CYS A 40 8.96 16.10 -0.36
CA CYS A 40 9.51 15.60 0.88
C CYS A 40 8.74 16.14 2.08
N LYS A 41 8.08 15.25 2.84
CA LYS A 41 7.34 15.60 4.07
C LYS A 41 8.17 16.36 5.12
N LYS A 42 9.49 16.15 5.17
CA LYS A 42 10.38 16.81 6.14
C LYS A 42 10.80 18.22 5.75
N CYS A 43 10.94 18.53 4.46
CA CYS A 43 11.57 19.78 4.01
C CYS A 43 10.88 20.48 2.84
N GLY A 44 9.78 19.92 2.31
CA GLY A 44 9.03 20.47 1.18
C GLY A 44 9.73 20.38 -0.17
N HIS A 45 10.93 19.77 -0.25
CA HIS A 45 11.68 19.70 -1.49
C HIS A 45 11.09 18.69 -2.49
N THR A 46 11.13 19.04 -3.78
CA THR A 46 10.52 18.24 -4.85
C THR A 46 11.49 17.32 -5.58
N ASN A 47 12.81 17.59 -5.51
CA ASN A 47 13.78 16.70 -6.14
C ASN A 47 14.11 15.50 -5.24
N TYR A 48 14.21 14.35 -5.88
CA TYR A 48 14.57 13.08 -5.27
C TYR A 48 15.62 12.33 -6.11
N CYS A 49 16.32 11.42 -5.45
CA CYS A 49 17.18 10.40 -6.02
C CYS A 49 16.61 9.01 -5.70
N LYS A 50 17.16 7.97 -6.33
CA LYS A 50 16.86 6.58 -5.99
C LYS A 50 17.26 6.31 -4.52
N GLY A 51 16.32 5.76 -3.75
CA GLY A 51 16.51 5.40 -2.34
C GLY A 51 17.28 4.10 -2.16
N LYS A 52 17.37 3.63 -0.91
CA LYS A 52 18.04 2.36 -0.57
C LYS A 52 17.24 1.12 -0.93
N THR A 53 15.91 1.22 -0.92
CA THR A 53 14.96 0.13 -1.17
C THR A 53 14.31 0.28 -2.54
N HIS A 54 13.82 -0.82 -3.12
CA HIS A 54 13.17 -0.83 -4.44
C HIS A 54 12.00 0.16 -4.46
N PHE A 55 11.96 1.03 -5.47
CA PHE A 55 10.96 2.10 -5.65
C PHE A 55 10.90 3.15 -4.53
N SER A 56 11.91 3.21 -3.66
CA SER A 56 12.03 4.28 -2.66
C SER A 56 12.63 5.54 -3.25
N ARG A 57 12.18 6.69 -2.76
CA ARG A 57 12.66 8.00 -3.18
C ARG A 57 13.37 8.68 -2.03
N ARG A 58 14.63 9.08 -2.25
CA ARG A 58 15.43 9.81 -1.28
C ARG A 58 15.48 11.28 -1.64
N CYS A 59 15.10 12.15 -0.71
CA CYS A 59 15.22 13.59 -0.91
C CYS A 59 16.69 14.00 -1.04
N THR A 60 17.02 14.81 -2.06
CA THR A 60 18.40 15.28 -2.29
C THR A 60 18.85 16.30 -1.24
N ARG A 61 17.92 17.04 -0.65
CA ARG A 61 18.20 18.10 0.32
C ARG A 61 18.43 17.56 1.73
N CYS A 62 17.43 16.88 2.30
CA CYS A 62 17.48 16.39 3.68
C CYS A 62 17.96 14.93 3.81
N LYS A 63 18.30 14.27 2.68
CA LYS A 63 18.74 12.87 2.61
C LYS A 63 17.78 11.84 3.23
N SER A 64 16.54 12.27 3.51
CA SER A 64 15.50 11.40 4.06
C SER A 64 15.04 10.43 2.97
N ASP A 65 15.02 9.14 3.31
CA ASP A 65 14.52 8.08 2.45
C ASP A 65 13.03 7.90 2.72
N GLU A 66 12.22 7.93 1.67
CA GLU A 66 10.80 7.65 1.74
C GLU A 66 10.47 6.45 0.86
N SER A 67 10.10 5.35 1.52
CA SER A 67 9.74 4.12 0.82
C SER A 67 8.37 4.22 0.14
N ALA A 68 8.14 3.40 -0.89
CA ALA A 68 6.85 3.34 -1.58
C ALA A 68 5.69 2.98 -0.61
N THR A 69 5.97 2.15 0.41
CA THR A 69 5.01 1.79 1.46
C THR A 69 4.89 2.82 2.58
N ALA A 70 5.78 3.82 2.64
CA ALA A 70 5.73 4.85 3.68
C ALA A 70 4.47 5.71 3.53
N HIS A 71 3.80 5.98 4.65
CA HIS A 71 2.53 6.73 4.68
C HIS A 71 1.37 6.07 3.91
N THR A 72 1.44 4.76 3.71
CA THR A 72 0.34 3.94 3.16
C THR A 72 -0.16 2.98 4.24
N PRO A 73 -1.34 2.35 4.09
CA PRO A 73 -1.79 1.29 5.00
C PRO A 73 -0.79 0.13 5.14
N PHE A 74 0.08 -0.06 4.14
CA PHE A 74 1.14 -1.07 4.11
C PHE A 74 2.39 -0.68 4.89
N HIS A 75 2.42 0.50 5.50
CA HIS A 75 3.59 0.96 6.25
C HIS A 75 3.87 0.06 7.47
N GLY A 76 5.08 -0.51 7.52
CA GLY A 76 5.52 -1.38 8.60
C GLY A 76 4.85 -2.76 8.63
N CYS A 77 4.23 -3.20 7.52
CA CYS A 77 3.77 -4.57 7.40
C CYS A 77 4.94 -5.55 7.41
N LYS A 78 4.87 -6.58 8.25
CA LYS A 78 5.85 -7.68 8.29
C LYS A 78 5.52 -8.82 7.32
N ILE A 79 4.37 -8.76 6.68
CA ILE A 79 3.93 -9.72 5.66
C ILE A 79 4.44 -9.25 4.29
N PRO A 80 4.66 -10.18 3.35
CA PRO A 80 5.03 -9.82 1.98
C PRO A 80 3.98 -8.88 1.38
N ILE A 81 4.45 -7.91 0.60
CA ILE A 81 3.59 -6.84 0.08
C ILE A 81 2.52 -7.38 -0.88
N THR A 82 2.79 -8.48 -1.56
CA THR A 82 1.84 -9.21 -2.44
C THR A 82 0.61 -9.66 -1.66
N ILE A 83 0.81 -10.33 -0.53
CA ILE A 83 -0.29 -10.78 0.33
C ILE A 83 -1.03 -9.59 0.93
N ALA A 84 -0.31 -8.59 1.42
CA ALA A 84 -0.93 -7.38 1.94
C ALA A 84 -1.84 -6.71 0.91
N PHE A 85 -1.41 -6.67 -0.35
CA PHE A 85 -2.20 -6.18 -1.49
C PHE A 85 -3.46 -7.00 -1.75
N GLN A 86 -3.35 -8.34 -1.76
CA GLN A 86 -4.50 -9.23 -1.93
C GLN A 86 -5.54 -9.00 -0.84
N MET A 87 -5.10 -8.94 0.41
CA MET A 87 -5.98 -8.64 1.54
C MET A 87 -6.65 -7.26 1.39
N ALA A 88 -5.88 -6.26 0.96
CA ALA A 88 -6.42 -4.91 0.76
C ALA A 88 -7.50 -4.85 -0.32
N TYR A 89 -7.27 -5.57 -1.42
CA TYR A 89 -8.24 -5.72 -2.50
C TYR A 89 -9.53 -6.39 -1.98
N GLN A 90 -9.41 -7.48 -1.22
CA GLN A 90 -10.57 -8.16 -0.62
C GLN A 90 -11.33 -7.28 0.35
N ILE A 91 -10.65 -6.52 1.20
CA ILE A 91 -11.29 -5.58 2.14
C ILE A 91 -12.01 -4.45 1.39
N CYS A 92 -11.49 -4.00 0.24
CA CYS A 92 -12.16 -2.99 -0.57
C CYS A 92 -13.45 -3.52 -1.22
N ILE A 93 -13.48 -4.78 -1.63
CA ILE A 93 -14.69 -5.43 -2.20
C ILE A 93 -15.68 -5.83 -1.10
N GLN A 94 -15.16 -6.39 -0.01
CA GLN A 94 -15.93 -6.91 1.13
C GLN A 94 -15.41 -6.28 2.44
N PRO A 95 -15.84 -5.05 2.78
CA PRO A 95 -15.39 -4.37 4.00
C PRO A 95 -15.78 -5.12 5.29
N ASP A 96 -16.86 -5.90 5.26
CA ASP A 96 -17.32 -6.73 6.38
C ASP A 96 -16.59 -8.07 6.55
N ILE A 97 -15.56 -8.37 5.75
CA ILE A 97 -14.84 -9.65 5.85
C ILE A 97 -14.22 -9.86 7.23
N SER A 98 -14.47 -11.02 7.85
CA SER A 98 -13.90 -11.32 9.16
C SER A 98 -12.37 -11.43 9.09
N SER A 99 -11.68 -10.88 10.09
CA SER A 99 -10.23 -11.03 10.22
C SER A 99 -9.78 -12.48 10.34
N TYR A 100 -10.68 -13.38 10.79
CA TYR A 100 -10.41 -14.82 10.86
C TYR A 100 -10.37 -15.44 9.47
N ARG A 101 -11.32 -15.10 8.59
CA ARG A 101 -11.29 -15.59 7.20
C ARG A 101 -10.04 -15.14 6.45
N LEU A 102 -9.64 -13.88 6.63
CA LEU A 102 -8.39 -13.34 6.08
C LEU A 102 -7.14 -14.06 6.63
N ALA A 103 -7.20 -14.52 7.87
CA ALA A 103 -6.10 -15.27 8.49
C ALA A 103 -5.99 -16.68 7.91
N GLU A 104 -7.11 -17.38 7.76
CA GLU A 104 -7.18 -18.73 7.21
C GLU A 104 -6.77 -18.77 5.73
N GLU A 105 -7.24 -17.82 4.92
CA GLU A 105 -6.99 -17.82 3.48
C GLU A 105 -5.53 -17.51 3.12
N HIS A 106 -4.88 -16.64 3.90
CA HIS A 106 -3.51 -16.19 3.64
C HIS A 106 -2.47 -16.84 4.55
N ASP A 107 -2.88 -17.79 5.41
CA ASP A 107 -2.04 -18.44 6.42
C ASP A 107 -1.25 -17.42 7.30
N ILE A 108 -1.92 -16.34 7.71
CA ILE A 108 -1.32 -15.27 8.51
C ILE A 108 -1.97 -15.20 9.88
N ARG A 109 -1.19 -14.83 10.90
CA ARG A 109 -1.71 -14.54 12.24
C ARG A 109 -2.84 -13.51 12.19
N GLN A 110 -4.01 -13.86 12.72
CA GLN A 110 -5.21 -13.02 12.75
C GLN A 110 -4.97 -11.57 13.23
N MET A 111 -4.11 -11.37 14.23
CA MET A 111 -3.77 -10.02 14.72
C MET A 111 -3.11 -9.13 13.66
N THR A 112 -2.31 -9.71 12.77
CA THR A 112 -1.71 -8.98 11.64
C THR A 112 -2.78 -8.60 10.62
N CYS A 113 -3.68 -9.54 10.31
CA CYS A 113 -4.82 -9.31 9.42
C CYS A 113 -5.73 -8.20 9.94
N TRP A 114 -6.05 -8.22 11.23
CA TRP A 114 -6.87 -7.20 11.87
C TRP A 114 -6.22 -5.82 11.83
N LYS A 115 -4.92 -5.72 12.13
CA LYS A 115 -4.18 -4.45 12.04
C LYS A 115 -4.20 -3.87 10.63
N LEU A 116 -3.99 -4.71 9.61
CA LEU A 116 -4.03 -4.28 8.22
C LEU A 116 -5.45 -3.85 7.82
N LYS A 117 -6.45 -4.67 8.15
CA LYS A 117 -7.87 -4.35 7.92
C LYS A 117 -8.23 -3.01 8.52
N LYS A 118 -7.89 -2.79 9.79
CA LYS A 118 -8.17 -1.53 10.49
C LYS A 118 -7.56 -0.33 9.76
N LYS A 119 -6.27 -0.38 9.42
CA LYS A 119 -5.60 0.70 8.67
C LYS A 119 -6.26 1.01 7.33
N ILE A 120 -6.70 -0.03 6.62
CA ILE A 120 -7.35 0.13 5.31
C ILE A 120 -8.75 0.69 5.49
N SER A 121 -9.54 0.17 6.43
CA SER A 121 -10.85 0.71 6.77
C SER A 121 -10.75 2.17 7.20
N GLU A 122 -9.76 2.54 8.01
CA GLU A 122 -9.49 3.94 8.37
C GLU A 122 -9.18 4.80 7.13
N CYS A 123 -8.37 4.32 6.18
CA CYS A 123 -8.12 5.02 4.92
C CYS A 123 -9.37 5.15 4.04
N LEU A 124 -10.29 4.20 4.09
CA LEU A 124 -11.55 4.24 3.35
C LEU A 124 -12.55 5.22 4.00
N THR A 125 -12.61 5.25 5.33
CA THR A 125 -13.55 6.10 6.09
C THR A 125 -13.06 7.55 6.26
N GLN A 126 -11.76 7.83 6.24
CA GLN A 126 -11.20 9.20 6.36
C GLN A 126 -11.41 10.11 5.13
N ASN A 127 -12.45 9.87 4.32
CA ASN A 127 -13.01 10.87 3.43
C ASN A 127 -14.33 11.39 4.04
N PRO A 128 -14.29 12.32 5.03
CA PRO A 128 -15.37 13.28 5.11
C PRO A 128 -15.26 14.19 3.88
N ASP A 129 -16.40 14.40 3.21
CA ASP A 129 -16.65 15.54 2.34
C ASP A 129 -16.06 16.85 2.93
#